data_AF-A0A9D1JXF8-F1
#
_entry.id   AF-A0A9D1JXF8-F1
#
_cell.length_a   1.000
_cell.length_b   1.000
_cell.length_c   1.000
_cell.angle_alpha   90.00
_cell.angle_beta   90.00
_cell.angle_gamma   90.00
#
_symmetry.space_group_name_H-M   'P 1'
#
loop_
_entity.id
_entity.type
_entity.pdbx_description
1 polymer ?
#
loop_
_entity_poly.entity_id
_entity_poly.type
_entity_poly.pdbx_seq_one_letter_code
_entity_poly.pdbx_strand_id
1 'polypeptide(L)'
;MSDKEQKVVSIGSKSKKHTETKEQPPKIELEYCSFCGRPNTMVPKLVKGPGVNICSECTLIAVQYLILQDGALSAEAQRIIDMLWGTKK
;
A
#
# COMPACT_ATOMS: atom_id res chain seq x y z
N MET A 1 -58.62 9.54 26.38
CA MET A 1 -57.49 9.92 27.24
C MET A 1 -56.27 9.98 26.31
N SER A 2 -55.93 11.12 25.72
CA SER A 2 -55.41 12.38 26.33
C SER A 2 -53.91 12.25 26.62
N ASP A 3 -53.01 12.86 25.84
CA ASP A 3 -52.41 14.22 26.01
C ASP A 3 -50.98 14.11 26.58
N LYS A 4 -49.87 14.69 26.08
CA LYS A 4 -49.53 15.59 24.94
C LYS A 4 -48.18 15.11 24.30
N GLU A 5 -47.65 15.54 23.15
CA GLU A 5 -47.13 16.87 22.71
C GLU A 5 -46.14 17.52 23.73
N GLN A 6 -45.01 18.16 23.40
CA GLN A 6 -44.34 18.61 22.16
C GLN A 6 -42.88 18.97 22.55
N LYS A 7 -41.89 18.85 21.63
CA LYS A 7 -41.10 20.05 21.27
C LYS A 7 -40.35 19.92 19.94
N VAL A 8 -40.69 20.84 19.05
CA VAL A 8 -40.07 21.09 17.75
C VAL A 8 -38.67 21.71 17.88
N VAL A 9 -37.81 21.46 16.89
CA VAL A 9 -37.15 22.56 16.16
C VAL A 9 -37.19 22.26 14.66
N SER A 10 -37.82 23.14 13.90
CA SER A 10 -38.00 23.06 12.45
C SER A 10 -37.24 24.20 11.76
N ILE A 11 -36.08 23.90 11.16
CA ILE A 11 -35.38 24.71 10.16
C ILE A 11 -34.58 23.69 9.31
N GLY A 12 -34.64 23.64 7.98
CA GLY A 12 -35.38 24.47 7.03
C GLY A 12 -35.65 23.74 5.71
N SER A 13 -36.21 24.46 4.74
CA SER A 13 -36.90 23.88 3.59
C SER A 13 -36.03 23.58 2.37
N LYS A 14 -36.49 22.62 1.54
CA LYS A 14 -36.03 22.25 0.18
C LYS A 14 -34.71 21.43 0.16
N SER A 15 -34.51 20.46 -0.74
CA SER A 15 -35.32 19.98 -1.86
C SER A 15 -35.16 18.47 -2.06
N LYS A 16 -36.19 17.77 -2.54
CA LYS A 16 -36.08 16.35 -2.94
C LYS A 16 -35.30 16.25 -4.26
N LYS A 17 -34.23 15.48 -4.29
CA LYS A 17 -33.73 14.86 -5.52
C LYS A 17 -33.16 13.48 -5.22
N HIS A 18 -33.95 12.44 -5.45
CA HIS A 18 -33.41 11.09 -5.61
C HIS A 18 -32.38 11.13 -6.74
N THR A 19 -31.17 10.67 -6.49
CA THR A 19 -30.22 10.32 -7.54
C THR A 19 -29.41 9.14 -7.01
N GLU A 20 -29.41 8.06 -7.78
CA GLU A 20 -28.94 6.74 -7.38
C GLU A 20 -27.47 6.78 -6.95
N THR A 21 -27.17 6.51 -5.68
CA THR A 21 -25.80 6.26 -5.26
C THR A 21 -25.48 4.80 -5.59
N LYS A 22 -24.99 4.56 -6.80
CA LYS A 22 -24.45 3.27 -7.20
C LYS A 22 -23.29 2.91 -6.28
N GLU A 23 -23.42 1.83 -5.54
CA GLU A 23 -22.31 1.22 -4.79
C GLU A 23 -21.21 0.85 -5.79
N GLN A 24 -20.15 1.64 -5.84
CA GLN A 24 -18.97 1.30 -6.64
C GLN A 24 -18.21 0.19 -5.92
N PRO A 25 -17.80 -0.89 -6.60
CA PRO A 25 -16.93 -1.89 -5.99
C PRO A 25 -15.62 -1.23 -5.51
N PRO A 26 -14.96 -1.76 -4.47
CA PRO A 26 -13.80 -1.12 -3.87
C PRO A 26 -12.71 -0.90 -4.92
N LYS A 27 -12.37 0.37 -5.16
CA LYS A 27 -11.25 0.73 -6.04
C LYS A 27 -9.94 0.29 -5.39
N ILE A 28 -9.37 -0.78 -5.91
CA ILE A 28 -7.98 -1.16 -5.61
C ILE A 28 -7.09 -0.17 -6.35
N GLU A 29 -6.44 0.74 -5.62
CA GLU A 29 -5.40 1.60 -6.18
C GLU A 29 -4.18 0.74 -6.54
N LEU A 30 -3.98 0.55 -7.84
CA LEU A 30 -2.84 -0.17 -8.39
C LEU A 30 -1.61 0.73 -8.41
N GLU A 31 -0.55 0.26 -7.75
CA GLU A 31 0.68 1.00 -7.53
C GLU A 31 1.85 0.16 -8.02
N TYR A 32 2.69 0.73 -8.88
CA TYR A 32 3.68 -0.01 -9.66
C TYR A 32 5.09 0.23 -9.13
N CYS A 33 5.91 -0.82 -9.08
CA CYS A 33 7.34 -0.71 -8.80
C CYS A 33 8.03 0.00 -9.97
N SER A 34 8.72 1.12 -9.70
CA SER A 34 9.42 1.92 -10.70
C SER A 34 10.61 1.20 -11.35
N PHE A 35 11.06 0.08 -10.78
CA PHE A 35 12.22 -0.69 -11.22
C PHE A 35 11.84 -1.90 -12.09
N CYS A 36 10.80 -2.66 -11.72
CA CYS A 36 10.40 -3.88 -12.43
C CYS A 36 9.00 -3.81 -13.08
N GLY A 37 8.29 -2.70 -12.94
CA GLY A 37 6.97 -2.48 -13.55
C GLY A 37 5.82 -3.32 -12.98
N ARG A 38 6.06 -4.16 -11.96
CA ARG A 38 5.02 -5.02 -11.36
C ARG A 38 4.13 -4.24 -10.38
N PRO A 39 2.81 -4.48 -10.36
CA PRO A 39 1.89 -3.84 -9.42
C PRO A 39 2.02 -4.41 -7.99
N ASN A 40 1.54 -3.64 -7.01
CA ASN A 40 1.41 -4.01 -5.60
C ASN A 40 0.68 -5.34 -5.35
N THR A 41 -0.20 -5.77 -6.25
CA THR A 41 -0.91 -7.07 -6.20
C THR A 41 -0.04 -8.27 -6.61
N MET A 42 1.10 -8.04 -7.26
CA MET A 42 2.00 -9.08 -7.80
C MET A 42 3.33 -9.20 -7.02
N VAL A 43 3.58 -8.31 -6.06
CA VAL A 43 4.83 -8.31 -5.27
C VAL A 43 4.52 -8.49 -3.78
N PRO A 44 5.36 -9.20 -2.99
CA PRO A 44 5.09 -9.44 -1.57
C PRO A 44 4.99 -8.17 -0.73
N LYS A 45 5.73 -7.12 -1.12
CA LYS A 45 5.68 -5.79 -0.52
C LYS A 45 6.10 -4.73 -1.53
N LEU A 46 5.35 -3.64 -1.58
CA LEU A 46 5.70 -2.41 -2.29
C LEU A 46 5.85 -1.27 -1.26
N VAL A 47 6.95 -0.53 -1.32
CA VAL A 47 7.17 0.68 -0.52
C VAL A 47 6.97 1.89 -1.42
N LYS A 48 6.05 2.78 -1.04
CA LYS A 48 5.84 4.06 -1.72
C LYS A 48 6.82 5.12 -1.21
N GLY A 49 7.34 5.93 -2.11
CA GLY A 49 8.16 7.11 -1.81
C GLY A 49 7.73 8.32 -2.66
N PRO A 50 8.33 9.50 -2.45
CA PRO A 50 8.03 10.69 -3.23
C PRO A 50 8.43 10.51 -4.71
N GLY A 51 7.43 10.26 -5.57
CA GLY A 51 7.63 10.09 -7.02
C GLY A 51 8.26 8.76 -7.48
N VAL A 52 8.58 7.84 -6.56
CA VAL A 52 9.20 6.55 -6.86
C VAL A 52 8.73 5.47 -5.89
N ASN A 53 8.50 4.27 -6.42
CA ASN A 53 8.05 3.10 -5.65
C ASN A 53 9.02 1.94 -5.87
N ILE A 54 9.33 1.16 -4.82
CA ILE A 54 10.21 -0.02 -4.92
C ILE A 54 9.56 -1.26 -4.27
N CYS A 55 9.68 -2.42 -4.92
CA CYS A 55 9.25 -3.69 -4.34
C CYS A 55 10.37 -4.39 -3.58
N SER A 56 10.00 -5.33 -2.70
CA SER A 56 10.93 -6.14 -1.91
C SER A 56 12.02 -6.83 -2.74
N GLU A 57 11.67 -7.42 -3.88
CA GLU A 57 12.65 -8.09 -4.76
C GLU A 57 13.68 -7.13 -5.34
N CYS A 58 13.24 -5.96 -5.84
CA CYS A 58 14.15 -4.93 -6.34
C CYS A 58 15.03 -4.35 -5.22
N THR A 59 14.52 -4.28 -4.00
CA THR A 59 15.31 -3.89 -2.83
C THR A 59 16.42 -4.90 -2.55
N LEU A 60 16.13 -6.21 -2.60
CA LEU A 60 17.15 -7.25 -2.41
C LEU A 60 18.22 -7.22 -3.51
N ILE A 61 17.83 -7.00 -4.77
CA ILE A 61 18.78 -6.83 -5.87
C ILE A 61 19.67 -5.60 -5.64
N ALA A 62 19.09 -4.45 -5.28
CA ALA A 62 19.84 -3.23 -5.00
C ALA A 62 20.82 -3.41 -3.82
N VAL A 63 20.36 -4.02 -2.72
CA VAL A 63 21.19 -4.42 -1.59
C VAL A 63 22.34 -5.30 -2.08
N GLN A 64 22.08 -6.34 -2.87
CA GLN A 64 23.11 -7.24 -3.37
C GLN A 64 24.19 -6.52 -4.21
N TYR A 65 23.79 -5.61 -5.10
CA TYR A 65 24.72 -4.82 -5.92
C TYR A 65 25.57 -3.86 -5.09
N LEU A 66 24.92 -2.99 -4.29
CA LEU A 66 25.59 -1.99 -3.46
C LEU A 66 26.63 -2.62 -2.53
N ILE A 67 26.31 -3.81 -2.03
CA ILE A 67 27.11 -4.50 -1.03
C ILE A 67 28.26 -5.33 -1.65
N LEU A 68 28.06 -5.96 -2.80
CA LEU A 68 29.12 -6.76 -3.43
C LEU A 68 30.18 -5.93 -4.16
N GLN A 69 29.83 -4.74 -4.65
CA GLN A 69 30.78 -3.91 -5.40
C GLN A 69 31.88 -3.30 -4.51
N ASP A 70 31.58 -3.00 -3.24
CA ASP A 70 32.56 -2.45 -2.29
C ASP A 70 33.45 -3.53 -1.64
N GLY A 71 33.22 -4.82 -1.93
CA GLY A 71 34.04 -5.95 -1.42
C GLY A 71 34.02 -6.13 0.11
N ALA A 72 33.21 -5.36 0.82
CA ALA A 72 33.28 -5.18 2.27
C ALA A 72 31.96 -5.55 2.97
N LEU A 73 31.53 -6.80 2.80
CA LEU A 73 30.65 -7.43 3.78
C LEU A 73 31.46 -7.94 4.98
N SER A 74 31.03 -7.60 6.18
CA SER A 74 31.38 -8.40 7.34
C SER A 74 30.77 -9.80 7.17
N ALA A 75 31.41 -10.82 7.73
CA ALA A 75 30.96 -12.21 7.59
C ALA A 75 29.52 -12.41 8.13
N GLU A 76 29.10 -11.59 9.09
CA GLU A 76 27.76 -11.56 9.67
C GLU A 76 26.71 -11.08 8.65
N ALA A 77 27.02 -10.02 7.91
CA ALA A 77 26.09 -9.45 6.95
C ALA A 77 25.93 -10.33 5.69
N GLN A 78 26.98 -11.04 5.26
CA GLN A 78 26.85 -12.09 4.22
C GLN A 78 25.93 -13.22 4.69
N ARG A 79 26.10 -13.72 5.94
CA ARG A 79 25.23 -14.77 6.50
C ARG A 79 23.76 -14.36 6.54
N ILE A 80 23.46 -13.10 6.84
CA ILE A 80 22.07 -12.57 6.84
C ILE A 80 21.48 -12.61 5.43
N ILE A 81 22.26 -12.26 4.40
CA ILE A 81 21.83 -12.35 3.00
C ILE A 81 21.60 -13.81 2.60
N ASP A 82 22.54 -14.72 2.89
CA ASP A 82 22.41 -16.14 2.59
C ASP A 82 21.17 -16.77 3.24
N MET A 83 20.84 -16.35 4.47
CA MET A 83 19.61 -16.73 5.18
C MET A 83 18.33 -16.20 4.50
N LEU A 84 18.35 -14.96 3.99
CA LEU A 84 17.20 -14.38 3.27
C LEU A 84 16.96 -15.06 1.91
N TRP A 85 18.05 -15.41 1.21
CA TRP A 85 17.99 -15.94 -0.16
C TRP A 85 17.89 -17.47 -0.18
N GLY A 86 18.00 -18.14 0.97
CA GLY A 86 17.94 -19.60 1.10
C GLY A 86 19.12 -20.33 0.46
N THR A 87 20.14 -19.60 0.01
CA THR A 87 21.30 -20.09 -0.74
C THR A 87 22.29 -20.77 0.20
N LYS A 88 21.95 -22.00 0.62
CA LYS A 88 22.96 -22.94 1.13
C LYS A 88 23.88 -23.33 -0.03
N LYS A 89 25.12 -22.83 0.00
CA LYS A 89 26.25 -23.52 -0.63
C LYS A 89 26.71 -24.69 0.26
#